data_AF-A0A3P6DEA6-F1
#
_entry.id   AF-A0A3P6DEA6-F1
#
_cell.length_a   1.000
_cell.length_b   1.000
_cell.length_c   1.000
_cell.angle_alpha   90.00
_cell.angle_beta   90.00
_cell.angle_gamma   90.00
#
_symmetry.space_group_name_H-M   'P 1'
#
loop_
_entity.id
_entity.type
_entity.pdbx_description
1 polymer ?
#
loop_
_entity_poly.entity_id
_entity_poly.type
_entity_poly.pdbx_seq_one_letter_code
_entity_poly.pdbx_strand_id
1 'polypeptide(L)'
;STTKTTAPDSATSLVDKHECCVFFFCLSVDSVNSNPNDPNHRSKKPILKEKIQTLTNLFLLLFHSVDETSEAEIKRDLGMMGFSVSDELLGTVAPIVVYWLYSGIYVALSSLERYRLHSKAEEEEKNLVSKSAVVKGVLLQQVVQAAVAILLFTVTGSDAEADIAQQFSLLVLTRQFIIAMIILDTWQYFMHRYMHHNKFLYKHIHSQHHRLVVPYAYGALYNHPVEGLLLDTVGGALSFLISGMSPRTSIFFFSFATIKTVDDHCGLCLPGNLFHMVFKNNSAYHDVHHQLYGSKYNFSQPFFSVWDRILGTYMPYSLEKREGGGFEARPTKEFKDD
;
A
#
# COMPACT_ATOMS: atom_id res chain seq x y z
N SER A 1 -24.65 55.14 -27.65
CA SER A 1 -25.43 54.09 -26.97
C SER A 1 -24.44 53.03 -26.51
N THR A 2 -24.16 53.01 -25.21
CA THR A 2 -23.21 52.14 -24.52
C THR A 2 -23.82 50.76 -24.28
N THR A 3 -23.24 49.71 -24.86
CA THR A 3 -23.50 48.32 -24.45
C THR A 3 -22.26 47.76 -23.77
N LYS A 4 -22.32 47.69 -22.44
CA LYS A 4 -21.42 46.89 -21.60
C LYS A 4 -21.69 45.42 -21.87
N THR A 5 -20.70 44.71 -22.40
CA THR A 5 -20.62 43.25 -22.31
C THR A 5 -19.76 42.91 -21.09
N THR A 6 -20.41 42.42 -20.05
CA THR A 6 -19.79 41.86 -18.85
C THR A 6 -19.11 40.54 -19.21
N ALA A 7 -17.82 40.42 -18.90
CA ALA A 7 -17.09 39.16 -18.91
C ALA A 7 -17.68 38.20 -17.85
N PRO A 8 -17.73 36.88 -18.08
CA PRO A 8 -18.03 35.93 -17.03
C PRO A 8 -16.79 35.80 -16.11
N ASP A 9 -17.05 35.90 -14.81
CA ASP A 9 -16.07 35.78 -13.73
C ASP A 9 -15.22 34.51 -13.85
N SER A 10 -13.90 34.67 -13.93
CA SER A 10 -12.90 33.60 -13.97
C SER A 10 -12.62 33.00 -12.58
N ALA A 11 -13.64 32.86 -11.73
CA ALA A 11 -13.48 32.43 -10.34
C ALA A 11 -14.04 31.02 -10.05
N THR A 12 -14.57 30.32 -11.05
CA THR A 12 -15.18 28.98 -10.89
C THR A 12 -14.36 27.82 -11.43
N SER A 13 -13.11 28.02 -11.85
CA SER A 13 -12.28 26.93 -12.41
C SER A 13 -11.16 26.40 -11.50
N LEU A 14 -11.13 26.78 -10.22
CA LEU A 14 -10.09 26.33 -9.27
C LEU A 14 -10.54 25.23 -8.31
N VAL A 15 -11.83 24.84 -8.31
CA VAL A 15 -12.36 23.83 -7.37
C VAL A 15 -12.33 22.40 -7.93
N ASP A 16 -12.14 22.21 -9.24
CA ASP A 16 -12.31 20.90 -9.90
C ASP A 16 -11.03 20.05 -10.09
N LYS A 17 -9.89 20.43 -9.50
CA LYS A 17 -8.60 19.74 -9.76
C LYS A 17 -8.09 18.86 -8.62
N HIS A 18 -8.69 18.92 -7.44
CA HIS A 18 -8.18 18.26 -6.23
C HIS A 18 -8.96 17.01 -5.82
N GLU A 19 -10.05 16.67 -6.51
CA GLU A 19 -11.02 15.71 -6.00
C GLU A 19 -10.72 14.24 -6.33
N CYS A 20 -9.90 13.87 -7.33
CA CYS A 20 -9.90 12.48 -7.80
C CYS A 20 -9.23 11.44 -6.88
N CYS A 21 -8.15 11.77 -6.15
CA CYS A 21 -7.63 10.86 -5.10
C CYS A 21 -8.57 10.79 -3.89
N VAL A 22 -9.40 11.82 -3.72
CA VAL A 22 -10.40 11.97 -2.65
C VAL A 22 -11.72 11.28 -3.01
N PHE A 23 -12.06 11.18 -4.30
CA PHE A 23 -13.36 10.73 -4.81
C PHE A 23 -13.62 9.25 -4.55
N PHE A 24 -12.58 8.41 -4.63
CA PHE A 24 -12.70 6.99 -4.24
C PHE A 24 -12.84 6.80 -2.72
N PHE A 25 -12.44 7.78 -1.91
CA PHE A 25 -12.44 7.69 -0.44
C PHE A 25 -13.66 8.36 0.22
N CYS A 26 -14.16 9.49 -0.30
CA CYS A 26 -15.33 10.19 0.26
C CYS A 26 -16.64 9.38 0.15
N LEU A 27 -16.82 8.55 -0.89
CA LEU A 27 -18.01 7.71 -1.04
C LEU A 27 -18.16 6.62 0.03
N SER A 28 -17.10 6.32 0.80
CA SER A 28 -17.08 5.19 1.73
C SER A 28 -17.57 5.51 3.15
N VAL A 29 -17.55 6.79 3.55
CA VAL A 29 -18.06 7.22 4.87
C VAL A 29 -19.57 7.03 4.97
N ASP A 30 -20.27 7.08 3.83
CA ASP A 30 -21.72 6.88 3.75
C ASP A 30 -22.13 5.40 3.59
N SER A 31 -21.22 4.51 3.17
CA SER A 31 -21.51 3.09 2.93
C SER A 31 -21.45 2.20 4.20
N VAL A 32 -21.21 2.75 5.39
CA VAL A 32 -21.20 2.01 6.68
C VAL A 32 -22.63 1.64 7.16
N ASN A 33 -23.58 1.51 6.24
CA ASN A 33 -24.97 1.15 6.50
C ASN A 33 -25.33 -0.19 5.84
N SER A 34 -25.51 -1.24 6.66
CA SER A 34 -26.72 -2.10 6.63
C SER A 34 -26.53 -3.41 7.42
N ASN A 35 -26.76 -3.36 8.74
CA ASN A 35 -27.45 -4.47 9.41
C ASN A 35 -28.26 -3.93 10.61
N PRO A 36 -29.59 -3.78 10.47
CA PRO A 36 -30.43 -3.19 11.50
C PRO A 36 -30.65 -4.09 12.74
N ASN A 37 -30.14 -5.32 12.77
CA ASN A 37 -30.45 -6.32 13.81
C ASN A 37 -29.29 -6.66 14.78
N ASP A 38 -28.20 -5.90 14.84
CA ASP A 38 -27.10 -6.14 15.80
C ASP A 38 -27.36 -5.44 17.16
N PRO A 39 -27.52 -6.17 18.29
CA PRO A 39 -27.77 -5.57 19.61
C PRO A 39 -26.58 -4.79 20.20
N ASN A 40 -25.37 -4.87 19.60
CA ASN A 40 -24.19 -4.09 20.02
C ASN A 40 -24.05 -2.72 19.29
N HIS A 41 -25.08 -2.30 18.54
CA HIS A 41 -25.01 -1.17 17.60
C HIS A 41 -24.76 0.22 18.22
N ARG A 42 -25.07 0.45 19.50
CA ARG A 42 -25.18 1.82 20.04
C ARG A 42 -23.94 2.39 20.76
N SER A 43 -22.99 1.59 21.27
CA SER A 43 -21.95 2.14 22.18
C SER A 43 -20.54 2.30 21.59
N LYS A 44 -20.26 1.77 20.39
CA LYS A 44 -18.88 1.75 19.82
C LYS A 44 -18.73 2.31 18.39
N LYS A 45 -19.84 2.75 17.77
CA LYS A 45 -19.88 3.41 16.45
C LYS A 45 -19.03 4.67 16.29
N PRO A 46 -18.98 5.62 17.25
CA PRO A 46 -18.29 6.88 17.01
C PRO A 46 -16.78 6.68 16.89
N ILE A 47 -16.19 5.81 17.72
CA ILE A 47 -14.73 5.60 17.77
C ILE A 47 -14.18 4.97 16.49
N LEU A 48 -14.89 3.98 15.91
CA LEU A 48 -14.41 3.33 14.68
C LEU A 48 -14.58 4.26 13.46
N LYS A 49 -15.69 4.99 13.38
CA LYS A 49 -15.93 5.98 12.33
C LYS A 49 -14.92 7.13 12.42
N GLU A 50 -14.66 7.64 13.62
CA GLU A 50 -13.67 8.68 13.90
C GLU A 50 -12.25 8.20 13.57
N LYS A 51 -11.89 6.97 13.92
CA LYS A 51 -10.58 6.39 13.55
C LYS A 51 -10.44 6.23 12.04
N ILE A 52 -11.42 5.66 11.34
CA ILE A 52 -11.40 5.54 9.87
C ILE A 52 -11.32 6.92 9.20
N GLN A 53 -12.14 7.87 9.66
CA GLN A 53 -12.09 9.26 9.20
C GLN A 53 -10.72 9.91 9.46
N THR A 54 -10.09 9.61 10.59
CA THR A 54 -8.74 10.09 10.91
C THR A 54 -7.70 9.49 9.95
N LEU A 55 -7.83 8.21 9.57
CA LEU A 55 -6.96 7.60 8.55
C LEU A 55 -7.13 8.25 7.19
N THR A 56 -8.38 8.49 6.79
CA THR A 56 -8.70 9.20 5.55
C THR A 56 -8.15 10.63 5.59
N ASN A 57 -8.29 11.35 6.69
CA ASN A 57 -7.79 12.72 6.83
C ASN A 57 -6.25 12.78 6.89
N LEU A 58 -5.57 11.82 7.53
CA LEU A 58 -4.11 11.75 7.56
C LEU A 58 -3.54 11.43 6.16
N PHE A 59 -4.22 10.55 5.42
CA PHE A 59 -3.93 10.29 4.01
C PHE A 59 -4.10 11.56 3.18
N LEU A 60 -5.22 12.27 3.34
CA LEU A 60 -5.45 13.54 2.65
C LEU A 60 -4.39 14.60 3.00
N LEU A 61 -3.99 14.72 4.26
CA LEU A 61 -2.95 15.66 4.69
C LEU A 61 -1.57 15.35 4.08
N LEU A 62 -1.20 14.07 3.91
CA LEU A 62 0.04 13.67 3.24
C LEU A 62 0.04 14.06 1.75
N PHE A 63 -1.13 14.14 1.11
CA PHE A 63 -1.27 14.42 -0.32
C PHE A 63 -1.74 15.85 -0.65
N HIS A 64 -2.27 16.60 0.32
CA HIS A 64 -2.66 18.00 0.18
C HIS A 64 -1.47 18.97 0.28
N SER A 65 -0.29 18.48 0.70
CA SER A 65 0.93 19.28 0.92
C SER A 65 1.77 19.55 -0.34
N VAL A 66 1.32 19.13 -1.54
CA VAL A 66 2.10 19.26 -2.78
C VAL A 66 1.36 20.16 -3.78
N ASP A 67 1.09 21.39 -3.37
CA ASP A 67 0.79 22.47 -4.30
C ASP A 67 1.96 23.45 -4.27
N GLU A 68 2.66 23.61 -5.40
CA GLU A 68 3.83 24.50 -5.53
C GLU A 68 3.50 25.94 -5.11
N THR A 69 2.25 26.37 -5.35
CA THR A 69 1.74 27.66 -4.92
C THR A 69 1.56 27.75 -3.40
N SER A 70 0.97 26.71 -2.77
CA SER A 70 0.86 26.64 -1.30
C SER A 70 2.21 26.50 -0.60
N GLU A 71 3.15 25.74 -1.17
CA GLU A 71 4.48 25.50 -0.61
C GLU A 71 5.32 26.78 -0.67
N ALA A 72 5.20 27.55 -1.76
CA ALA A 72 5.84 28.84 -1.91
C ALA A 72 5.27 29.90 -0.94
N GLU A 73 3.96 29.91 -0.69
CA GLU A 73 3.33 30.80 0.31
C GLU A 73 3.71 30.40 1.75
N ILE A 74 3.64 29.12 2.09
CA ILE A 74 3.99 28.60 3.43
C ILE A 74 5.48 28.82 3.74
N LYS A 75 6.38 28.61 2.76
CA LYS A 75 7.82 28.90 2.91
C LYS A 75 8.10 30.40 3.08
N ARG A 76 7.28 31.26 2.47
CA ARG A 76 7.33 32.72 2.64
C ARG A 76 6.90 33.15 4.04
N ASP A 77 5.80 32.59 4.53
CA ASP A 77 5.21 32.97 5.81
C ASP A 77 5.99 32.46 7.03
N LEU A 78 6.69 31.32 6.90
CA LEU A 78 7.50 30.73 7.98
C LEU A 78 8.97 31.15 7.97
N GLY A 79 9.40 32.02 7.04
CA GLY A 79 10.81 32.45 6.94
C GLY A 79 11.77 31.31 6.61
N MET A 80 11.28 30.18 6.11
CA MET A 80 12.09 29.02 5.71
C MET A 80 12.61 29.18 4.28
N MET A 81 13.40 30.22 4.05
CA MET A 81 14.25 30.31 2.87
C MET A 81 15.39 29.31 3.04
N GLY A 82 15.33 28.13 2.40
CA GLY A 82 16.55 27.34 2.20
C GLY A 82 16.47 25.84 1.92
N PHE A 83 15.34 25.16 2.02
CA PHE A 83 15.29 23.73 1.70
C PHE A 83 14.29 23.43 0.58
N SER A 84 14.78 23.32 -0.66
CA SER A 84 14.11 22.55 -1.70
C SER A 84 14.56 21.10 -1.60
N VAL A 85 13.64 20.19 -1.26
CA VAL A 85 13.89 18.75 -1.32
C VAL A 85 13.79 18.34 -2.79
N SER A 86 14.77 17.62 -3.31
CA SER A 86 14.72 17.15 -4.71
C SER A 86 13.67 16.04 -4.87
N ASP A 87 13.09 15.91 -6.07
CA ASP A 87 12.07 14.89 -6.36
C ASP A 87 12.63 13.46 -6.13
N GLU A 88 13.94 13.27 -6.29
CA GLU A 88 14.61 11.99 -6.06
C GLU A 88 14.75 11.67 -4.57
N LEU A 89 15.13 12.67 -3.77
CA LEU A 89 15.17 12.52 -2.32
C LEU A 89 13.75 12.26 -1.79
N LEU A 90 12.75 12.96 -2.32
CA LEU A 90 11.36 12.76 -1.95
C LEU A 90 10.84 11.39 -2.39
N GLY A 91 11.15 10.94 -3.61
CA GLY A 91 10.83 9.59 -4.11
C GLY A 91 11.46 8.46 -3.32
N THR A 92 12.62 8.71 -2.71
CA THR A 92 13.28 7.74 -1.83
C THR A 92 12.66 7.75 -0.42
N VAL A 93 12.39 8.93 0.14
CA VAL A 93 11.99 9.08 1.55
C VAL A 93 10.48 8.92 1.76
N ALA A 94 9.64 9.42 0.86
CA ALA A 94 8.20 9.45 1.05
C ALA A 94 7.57 8.04 1.23
N PRO A 95 7.88 7.03 0.41
CA PRO A 95 7.38 5.68 0.64
C PRO A 95 7.80 5.11 2.00
N ILE A 96 9.04 5.39 2.46
CA ILE A 96 9.53 4.94 3.78
C ILE A 96 8.72 5.60 4.92
N VAL A 97 8.49 6.90 4.83
CA VAL A 97 7.68 7.62 5.84
C VAL A 97 6.26 7.07 5.85
N VAL A 98 5.64 6.91 4.68
CA VAL A 98 4.29 6.34 4.52
C VAL A 98 4.22 4.92 5.08
N TYR A 99 5.23 4.09 4.84
CA TYR A 99 5.33 2.74 5.38
C TYR A 99 5.20 2.73 6.91
N TRP A 100 6.00 3.54 7.60
CA TRP A 100 6.02 3.57 9.06
C TRP A 100 4.77 4.24 9.65
N LEU A 101 4.26 5.29 9.02
CA LEU A 101 3.01 5.94 9.45
C LEU A 101 1.82 4.99 9.33
N TYR A 102 1.65 4.34 8.18
CA TYR A 102 0.53 3.43 7.93
C TYR A 102 0.66 2.13 8.73
N SER A 103 1.89 1.64 8.95
CA SER A 103 2.13 0.55 9.90
C SER A 103 1.79 0.94 11.34
N GLY A 104 2.17 2.15 11.77
CA GLY A 104 1.88 2.68 13.10
C GLY A 104 0.38 2.81 13.38
N ILE A 105 -0.39 3.21 12.36
CA ILE A 105 -1.86 3.18 12.37
C ILE A 105 -2.36 1.77 12.72
N TYR A 106 -1.89 0.74 12.02
CA TYR A 106 -2.33 -0.63 12.27
C TYR A 106 -1.86 -1.18 13.62
N VAL A 107 -0.69 -0.74 14.10
CA VAL A 107 -0.25 -1.02 15.48
C VAL A 107 -1.21 -0.41 16.49
N ALA A 108 -1.66 0.84 16.30
CA ALA A 108 -2.65 1.46 17.19
C ALA A 108 -4.03 0.76 17.13
N LEU A 109 -4.40 0.21 15.97
CA LEU A 109 -5.60 -0.58 15.76
C LEU A 109 -5.47 -2.04 16.21
N SER A 110 -4.26 -2.51 16.54
CA SER A 110 -4.00 -3.90 16.93
C SER A 110 -4.76 -4.34 18.19
N SER A 111 -5.25 -3.41 19.00
CA SER A 111 -6.11 -3.68 20.16
C SER A 111 -7.51 -4.19 19.80
N LEU A 112 -7.90 -4.11 18.52
CA LEU A 112 -9.20 -4.56 18.03
C LEU A 112 -9.22 -6.08 17.74
N GLU A 113 -9.08 -6.90 18.79
CA GLU A 113 -9.02 -8.37 18.70
C GLU A 113 -10.14 -8.98 17.83
N ARG A 114 -11.34 -8.39 17.85
CA ARG A 114 -12.52 -8.87 17.11
C ARG A 114 -12.39 -8.80 15.59
N TYR A 115 -11.39 -8.10 15.06
CA TYR A 115 -11.15 -8.01 13.61
C TYR A 115 -9.85 -8.70 13.18
N ARG A 116 -9.12 -9.35 14.10
CA ARG A 116 -7.85 -9.99 13.78
C ARG A 116 -8.02 -11.37 13.16
N LEU A 117 -7.17 -11.69 12.19
CA LEU A 117 -7.05 -13.03 11.59
C LEU A 117 -6.37 -14.03 12.53
N HIS A 118 -5.42 -13.55 13.34
CA HIS A 118 -4.76 -14.35 14.38
C HIS A 118 -4.79 -13.60 15.70
N SER A 119 -4.94 -14.32 16.80
CA SER A 119 -4.86 -13.71 18.14
C SER A 119 -3.44 -13.19 18.37
N LYS A 120 -3.27 -12.25 19.31
CA LYS A 120 -1.91 -11.80 19.67
C LYS A 120 -1.05 -12.92 20.26
N ALA A 121 -1.67 -13.84 20.99
CA ALA A 121 -0.95 -15.01 21.51
C ALA A 121 -0.38 -15.87 20.37
N GLU A 122 -1.19 -16.13 19.33
CA GLU A 122 -0.71 -16.85 18.15
C GLU A 122 0.37 -16.09 17.38
N GLU A 123 0.25 -14.77 17.26
CA GLU A 123 1.28 -13.93 16.62
C GLU A 123 2.63 -14.05 17.35
N GLU A 124 2.64 -14.02 18.68
CA GLU A 124 3.88 -14.14 19.47
C GLU A 124 4.42 -15.58 19.51
N GLU A 125 3.54 -16.59 19.49
CA GLU A 125 3.94 -18.01 19.57
C GLU A 125 4.43 -18.56 18.24
N LYS A 126 3.73 -18.24 17.13
CA LYS A 126 3.98 -18.85 15.82
C LYS A 126 5.11 -18.18 15.04
N ASN A 127 5.38 -16.89 15.30
CA ASN A 127 6.42 -16.17 14.58
C ASN A 127 7.82 -16.57 15.07
N LEU A 128 8.73 -16.81 14.13
CA LEU A 128 10.07 -17.36 14.39
C LEU A 128 11.15 -16.28 14.58
N VAL A 129 10.72 -15.02 14.73
CA VAL A 129 11.56 -13.83 14.86
C VAL A 129 10.93 -12.84 15.83
N SER A 130 11.77 -12.16 16.61
CA SER A 130 11.29 -11.09 17.48
C SER A 130 10.91 -9.85 16.67
N LYS A 131 9.95 -9.07 17.18
CA LYS A 131 9.52 -7.78 16.60
C LYS A 131 10.68 -6.80 16.43
N SER A 132 11.65 -6.81 17.36
CA SER A 132 12.85 -5.96 17.25
C SER A 132 13.79 -6.40 16.13
N ALA A 133 13.92 -7.71 15.87
CA ALA A 133 14.66 -8.21 14.72
C ALA A 133 13.96 -7.84 13.40
N VAL A 134 12.63 -7.85 13.38
CA VAL A 134 11.83 -7.40 12.23
C VAL A 134 12.07 -5.93 11.92
N VAL A 135 11.92 -5.05 12.91
CA VAL A 135 12.17 -3.61 12.72
C VAL A 135 13.59 -3.36 12.20
N LYS A 136 14.60 -4.02 12.76
CA LYS A 136 15.99 -3.92 12.28
C LYS A 136 16.14 -4.42 10.84
N GLY A 137 15.49 -5.52 10.48
CA GLY A 137 15.52 -6.08 9.13
C GLY A 137 14.88 -5.15 8.10
N VAL A 138 13.71 -4.60 8.43
CA VAL A 138 12.99 -3.63 7.57
C VAL A 138 13.83 -2.36 7.38
N LEU A 139 14.39 -1.80 8.47
CA LEU A 139 15.26 -0.63 8.37
C LEU A 139 16.52 -0.91 7.54
N LEU A 140 17.12 -2.09 7.69
CA LEU A 140 18.27 -2.49 6.86
C LEU A 140 17.89 -2.56 5.38
N GLN A 141 16.76 -3.19 5.05
CA GLN A 141 16.25 -3.27 3.68
C GLN A 141 15.99 -1.87 3.10
N GLN A 142 15.31 -0.99 3.85
CA GLN A 142 15.04 0.39 3.43
C GLN A 142 16.33 1.18 3.21
N VAL A 143 17.34 1.04 4.07
CA VAL A 143 18.65 1.68 3.90
C VAL A 143 19.35 1.17 2.63
N VAL A 144 19.34 -0.14 2.38
CA VAL A 144 19.93 -0.73 1.18
C VAL A 144 19.21 -0.24 -0.08
N GLN A 145 17.88 -0.25 -0.09
CA GLN A 145 17.08 0.23 -1.23
C GLN A 145 17.28 1.72 -1.47
N ALA A 146 17.32 2.54 -0.42
CA ALA A 146 17.60 3.97 -0.53
C ALA A 146 19.02 4.24 -1.06
N ALA A 147 20.02 3.50 -0.57
CA ALA A 147 21.39 3.62 -1.06
C ALA A 147 21.50 3.26 -2.55
N VAL A 148 20.83 2.19 -2.99
CA VAL A 148 20.78 1.80 -4.40
C VAL A 148 20.05 2.84 -5.24
N ALA A 149 18.92 3.38 -4.78
CA ALA A 149 18.18 4.42 -5.50
C ALA A 149 19.03 5.69 -5.68
N ILE A 150 19.69 6.16 -4.62
CA ILE A 150 20.58 7.32 -4.66
C ILE A 150 21.76 7.04 -5.59
N LEU A 151 22.41 5.88 -5.48
CA LEU A 151 23.53 5.51 -6.35
C LEU A 151 23.12 5.48 -7.82
N LEU A 152 21.98 4.84 -8.14
CA LEU A 152 21.44 4.80 -9.49
C LEU A 152 21.27 6.22 -10.02
N PHE A 153 20.64 7.11 -9.26
CA PHE A 153 20.48 8.51 -9.66
C PHE A 153 21.82 9.22 -9.91
N THR A 154 22.80 9.07 -9.00
CA THR A 154 24.12 9.70 -9.19
C THR A 154 24.86 9.20 -10.42
N VAL A 155 24.64 7.95 -10.82
CA VAL A 155 25.30 7.33 -11.97
C VAL A 155 24.55 7.61 -13.28
N THR A 156 23.22 7.70 -13.23
CA THR A 156 22.42 7.96 -14.43
C THR A 156 22.41 9.42 -14.85
N GLY A 157 22.89 10.34 -13.99
CA GLY A 157 22.91 11.77 -14.29
C GLY A 157 21.51 12.38 -14.43
N SER A 158 21.39 13.67 -14.18
CA SER A 158 20.17 14.45 -14.35
C SER A 158 19.82 14.69 -15.84
N ASP A 159 20.04 13.72 -16.72
CA ASP A 159 19.81 13.84 -18.17
C ASP A 159 18.33 13.65 -18.56
N ALA A 160 17.43 13.59 -17.57
CA ALA A 160 16.00 13.63 -17.79
C ALA A 160 15.46 15.07 -17.69
N GLU A 161 16.03 16.01 -18.44
CA GLU A 161 15.26 17.18 -18.91
C GLU A 161 14.29 16.70 -20.00
N ALA A 162 13.30 15.92 -19.60
CA ALA A 162 12.04 15.86 -20.33
C ALA A 162 11.13 16.90 -19.69
N ASP A 163 11.40 18.17 -20.01
CA ASP A 163 10.47 19.27 -19.80
C ASP A 163 9.31 19.10 -20.80
N ILE A 164 8.53 18.05 -20.59
CA ILE A 164 7.19 17.98 -21.13
C ILE A 164 6.36 18.58 -20.02
N ALA A 165 5.88 19.80 -20.24
CA ALA A 165 4.73 20.36 -19.54
C ALA A 165 3.57 19.37 -19.70
N GLN A 166 3.59 18.31 -18.90
CA GLN A 166 2.63 17.23 -18.97
C GLN A 166 1.38 17.84 -18.37
N GLN A 167 0.47 18.28 -19.25
CA GLN A 167 -0.85 18.68 -18.81
C GLN A 167 -1.36 17.60 -17.86
N PHE A 168 -1.71 18.02 -16.64
CA PHE A 168 -2.32 17.20 -15.59
C PHE A 168 -3.70 16.70 -16.07
N SER A 169 -3.67 15.80 -17.04
CA SER A 169 -4.84 15.10 -17.53
C SER A 169 -5.04 13.91 -16.62
N LEU A 170 -6.14 13.92 -15.87
CA LEU A 170 -6.55 12.82 -15.00
C LEU A 170 -6.57 11.49 -15.74
N LEU A 171 -6.91 11.50 -17.03
CA LEU A 171 -6.87 10.31 -17.88
C LEU A 171 -5.45 9.78 -18.06
N VAL A 172 -4.46 10.65 -18.25
CA VAL A 172 -3.05 10.26 -18.40
C VAL A 172 -2.52 9.68 -17.09
N LEU A 173 -2.79 10.33 -15.96
CA LEU A 173 -2.37 9.85 -14.64
C LEU A 173 -3.02 8.50 -14.31
N THR A 174 -4.33 8.36 -14.56
CA THR A 174 -5.06 7.10 -14.35
C THR A 174 -4.49 5.98 -15.22
N ARG A 175 -4.21 6.26 -16.50
CA ARG A 175 -3.58 5.29 -17.40
C ARG A 175 -2.20 4.88 -16.91
N GLN A 176 -1.36 5.83 -16.49
CA GLN A 176 -0.02 5.56 -15.94
C GLN A 176 -0.11 4.67 -14.70
N PHE A 177 -1.01 4.98 -13.76
CA PHE A 177 -1.25 4.17 -12.56
C PHE A 177 -1.69 2.74 -12.91
N ILE A 178 -2.65 2.58 -13.83
CA ILE A 178 -3.13 1.25 -14.23
C ILE A 178 -2.01 0.42 -14.86
N ILE A 179 -1.24 1.02 -15.79
CA ILE A 179 -0.09 0.33 -16.40
C ILE A 179 0.92 -0.06 -15.33
N ALA A 180 1.27 0.86 -14.43
CA ALA A 180 2.22 0.59 -13.36
C ALA A 180 1.74 -0.52 -12.40
N MET A 181 0.46 -0.54 -12.02
CA MET A 181 -0.11 -1.63 -11.21
C MET A 181 0.02 -2.99 -11.93
N ILE A 182 -0.30 -3.05 -13.23
CA ILE A 182 -0.22 -4.30 -14.01
C ILE A 182 1.23 -4.78 -14.10
N ILE A 183 2.18 -3.88 -14.38
CA ILE A 183 3.60 -4.23 -14.49
C ILE A 183 4.14 -4.70 -13.14
N LEU A 184 3.83 -3.98 -12.05
CA LEU A 184 4.29 -4.34 -10.71
C LEU A 184 3.73 -5.70 -10.30
N ASP A 185 2.42 -5.92 -10.44
CA ASP A 185 1.78 -7.20 -10.13
C ASP A 185 2.36 -8.35 -10.93
N THR A 186 2.65 -8.12 -12.22
CA THR A 186 3.24 -9.13 -13.09
C THR A 186 4.62 -9.52 -12.61
N TRP A 187 5.49 -8.53 -12.38
CA TRP A 187 6.85 -8.79 -11.90
C TRP A 187 6.85 -9.50 -10.55
N GLN A 188 6.10 -8.95 -9.60
CA GLN A 188 5.99 -9.48 -8.24
C GLN A 188 5.46 -10.91 -8.25
N TYR A 189 4.38 -11.21 -8.98
CA TYR A 189 3.85 -12.57 -9.07
C TYR A 189 4.90 -13.58 -9.55
N PHE A 190 5.54 -13.31 -10.70
CA PHE A 190 6.45 -14.29 -11.31
C PHE A 190 7.70 -14.48 -10.46
N MET A 191 8.26 -13.40 -9.92
CA MET A 191 9.44 -13.47 -9.08
C MET A 191 9.15 -14.13 -7.73
N HIS A 192 8.03 -13.78 -7.09
CA HIS A 192 7.59 -14.37 -5.83
C HIS A 192 7.34 -15.88 -5.99
N ARG A 193 6.59 -16.28 -7.02
CA ARG A 193 6.39 -17.68 -7.37
C ARG A 193 7.72 -18.39 -7.64
N TYR A 194 8.62 -17.76 -8.39
CA TYR A 194 9.93 -18.35 -8.69
C TYR A 194 10.77 -18.58 -7.42
N MET A 195 10.77 -17.64 -6.48
CA MET A 195 11.46 -17.79 -5.21
C MET A 195 10.91 -18.94 -4.37
N HIS A 196 9.60 -19.18 -4.40
CA HIS A 196 8.98 -20.35 -3.76
C HIS A 196 9.33 -21.69 -4.43
N HIS A 197 9.39 -21.72 -5.77
CA HIS A 197 9.65 -22.96 -6.51
C HIS A 197 11.14 -23.34 -6.50
N ASN A 198 12.03 -22.35 -6.49
CA ASN A 198 13.46 -22.57 -6.45
C ASN A 198 13.91 -22.86 -5.00
N LYS A 199 14.31 -24.11 -4.72
CA LYS A 199 14.75 -24.55 -3.38
C LYS A 199 15.85 -23.69 -2.76
N PHE A 200 16.79 -23.18 -3.57
CA PHE A 200 17.88 -22.34 -3.07
C PHE A 200 17.36 -20.96 -2.66
N LEU A 201 16.58 -20.31 -3.54
CA LEU A 201 16.02 -18.99 -3.27
C LEU A 201 15.04 -19.05 -2.10
N TYR A 202 14.17 -20.06 -2.04
CA TYR A 202 13.31 -20.26 -0.89
C TYR A 202 14.13 -20.41 0.39
N LYS A 203 15.04 -21.39 0.45
CA LYS A 203 15.75 -21.71 1.69
C LYS A 203 16.58 -20.55 2.22
N HIS A 204 17.24 -19.78 1.37
CA HIS A 204 18.23 -18.79 1.80
C HIS A 204 17.77 -17.33 1.70
N ILE A 205 16.70 -17.04 0.98
CA ILE A 205 16.23 -15.68 0.73
C ILE A 205 14.80 -15.56 1.23
N HIS A 206 13.85 -16.20 0.55
CA HIS A 206 12.43 -15.97 0.80
C HIS A 206 11.90 -16.59 2.10
N SER A 207 12.55 -17.63 2.61
CA SER A 207 12.23 -18.21 3.92
C SER A 207 12.38 -17.19 5.05
N GLN A 208 13.21 -16.16 4.90
CA GLN A 208 13.34 -15.09 5.90
C GLN A 208 12.00 -14.37 6.09
N HIS A 209 11.31 -14.05 5.00
CA HIS A 209 9.99 -13.44 5.05
C HIS A 209 8.98 -14.36 5.72
N HIS A 210 8.96 -15.64 5.33
CA HIS A 210 8.10 -16.68 5.92
C HIS A 210 8.47 -17.09 7.37
N ARG A 211 9.48 -16.46 7.99
CA ARG A 211 9.64 -16.54 9.45
C ARG A 211 8.50 -15.82 10.19
N LEU A 212 7.78 -14.95 9.48
CA LEU A 212 6.54 -14.32 9.92
C LEU A 212 5.31 -15.14 9.52
N VAL A 213 5.14 -16.29 10.16
CA VAL A 213 4.00 -17.20 9.96
C VAL A 213 2.64 -16.50 10.16
N VAL A 214 2.59 -15.53 11.07
CA VAL A 214 1.44 -14.65 11.29
C VAL A 214 1.82 -13.23 10.85
N PRO A 215 1.37 -12.80 9.65
CA PRO A 215 1.68 -11.47 9.14
C PRO A 215 1.15 -10.34 10.02
N TYR A 216 1.91 -9.25 10.11
CA TYR A 216 1.50 -7.98 10.71
C TYR A 216 2.09 -6.80 9.95
N ALA A 217 1.48 -5.61 10.11
CA ALA A 217 1.69 -4.44 9.24
C ALA A 217 3.17 -4.04 9.01
N TYR A 218 3.94 -3.80 10.08
CA TYR A 218 5.36 -3.42 9.95
C TYR A 218 6.29 -4.62 9.66
N GLY A 219 5.74 -5.82 9.48
CA GLY A 219 6.44 -6.99 8.98
C GLY A 219 6.39 -7.12 7.45
N ALA A 220 5.62 -6.27 6.76
CA ALA A 220 5.37 -6.38 5.33
C ALA A 220 6.63 -6.32 4.45
N LEU A 221 7.66 -5.61 4.91
CA LEU A 221 8.96 -5.50 4.25
C LEU A 221 10.05 -6.17 5.10
N TYR A 222 9.71 -7.20 5.87
CA TYR A 222 10.71 -8.04 6.51
C TYR A 222 11.14 -9.12 5.52
N ASN A 223 12.07 -8.79 4.64
CA ASN A 223 12.64 -9.76 3.70
C ASN A 223 14.18 -9.66 3.66
N HIS A 224 14.80 -10.61 2.97
CA HIS A 224 16.25 -10.58 2.77
C HIS A 224 16.59 -9.41 1.82
N PRO A 225 17.64 -8.59 2.02
CA PRO A 225 17.86 -7.40 1.18
C PRO A 225 17.92 -7.67 -0.34
N VAL A 226 18.46 -8.83 -0.75
CA VAL A 226 18.44 -9.27 -2.17
C VAL A 226 17.02 -9.47 -2.69
N GLU A 227 16.11 -9.97 -1.85
CA GLU A 227 14.69 -10.09 -2.19
C GLU A 227 14.06 -8.73 -2.43
N GLY A 228 14.23 -7.78 -1.49
CA GLY A 228 13.73 -6.42 -1.64
C GLY A 228 14.30 -5.71 -2.88
N LEU A 229 15.55 -5.96 -3.26
CA LEU A 229 16.10 -5.43 -4.51
C LEU A 229 15.45 -6.08 -5.74
N LEU A 230 15.31 -7.41 -5.76
CA LEU A 230 14.77 -8.12 -6.91
C LEU A 230 13.27 -7.92 -7.09
N LEU A 231 12.49 -7.93 -6.02
CA LEU A 231 11.04 -7.76 -6.06
C LEU A 231 10.68 -6.27 -6.18
N ASP A 232 11.11 -5.45 -5.20
CA ASP A 232 10.61 -4.08 -5.09
C ASP A 232 11.39 -3.10 -5.97
N THR A 233 12.73 -3.12 -5.93
CA THR A 233 13.53 -2.15 -6.69
C THR A 233 13.41 -2.40 -8.20
N VAL A 234 13.61 -3.65 -8.67
CA VAL A 234 13.48 -3.96 -10.10
C VAL A 234 12.02 -3.86 -10.56
N GLY A 235 11.06 -4.38 -9.79
CA GLY A 235 9.64 -4.28 -10.14
C GLY A 235 9.16 -2.83 -10.18
N GLY A 236 9.59 -2.02 -9.23
CA GLY A 236 9.33 -0.58 -9.19
C GLY A 236 9.97 0.15 -10.37
N ALA A 237 11.24 -0.10 -10.68
CA ALA A 237 11.91 0.50 -11.83
C ALA A 237 11.21 0.16 -13.16
N LEU A 238 10.80 -1.10 -13.36
CA LEU A 238 10.02 -1.50 -14.54
C LEU A 238 8.67 -0.78 -14.60
N SER A 239 7.98 -0.65 -13.47
CA SER A 239 6.69 0.05 -13.39
C SER A 239 6.83 1.54 -13.70
N PHE A 240 7.88 2.18 -13.17
CA PHE A 240 8.22 3.58 -13.45
C PHE A 240 8.49 3.81 -14.95
N LEU A 241 9.42 3.04 -15.52
CA LEU A 241 9.87 3.21 -16.89
C LEU A 241 8.77 2.90 -17.92
N ILE A 242 8.05 1.79 -17.75
CA ILE A 242 7.07 1.32 -18.74
C ILE A 242 5.78 2.16 -18.69
N SER A 243 5.37 2.64 -17.51
CA SER A 243 4.21 3.53 -17.42
C SER A 243 4.49 4.92 -17.97
N GLY A 244 5.77 5.33 -18.05
CA GLY A 244 6.17 6.67 -18.47
C GLY A 244 5.69 7.73 -17.50
N MET A 245 5.63 7.41 -16.20
CA MET A 245 5.26 8.36 -15.16
C MET A 245 6.38 9.34 -14.86
N SER A 246 6.04 10.57 -14.48
CA SER A 246 7.04 11.53 -14.00
C SER A 246 7.60 11.11 -12.63
N PRO A 247 8.78 11.60 -12.21
CA PRO A 247 9.30 11.39 -10.86
C PRO A 247 8.26 11.73 -9.79
N ARG A 248 7.56 12.87 -9.93
CA ARG A 248 6.48 13.27 -9.02
C ARG A 248 5.33 12.28 -8.99
N THR A 249 4.81 11.87 -10.14
CA THR A 249 3.74 10.84 -10.23
C THR A 249 4.16 9.54 -9.56
N SER A 250 5.45 9.18 -9.66
CA SER A 250 5.99 7.96 -9.06
C SER A 250 6.00 7.99 -7.53
N ILE A 251 6.22 9.16 -6.92
CA ILE A 251 6.12 9.34 -5.46
C ILE A 251 4.75 8.90 -4.97
N PHE A 252 3.68 9.36 -5.63
CA PHE A 252 2.29 8.99 -5.29
C PHE A 252 2.05 7.50 -5.52
N PHE A 253 2.47 6.97 -6.68
CA PHE A 253 2.26 5.56 -7.02
C PHE A 253 2.97 4.62 -6.03
N PHE A 254 4.25 4.86 -5.70
CA PHE A 254 4.99 3.99 -4.79
C PHE A 254 4.55 4.15 -3.33
N SER A 255 4.09 5.35 -2.94
CA SER A 255 3.45 5.53 -1.63
C SER A 255 2.14 4.73 -1.56
N PHE A 256 1.32 4.76 -2.60
CA PHE A 256 0.10 3.96 -2.71
C PHE A 256 0.38 2.45 -2.70
N ALA A 257 1.36 1.98 -3.47
CA ALA A 257 1.79 0.58 -3.48
C ALA A 257 2.28 0.14 -2.09
N THR A 258 3.04 1.00 -1.40
CA THR A 258 3.52 0.76 -0.03
C THR A 258 2.37 0.60 0.95
N ILE A 259 1.37 1.49 0.89
CA ILE A 259 0.15 1.39 1.70
C ILE A 259 -0.53 0.05 1.45
N LYS A 260 -0.69 -0.33 0.18
CA LYS A 260 -1.30 -1.59 -0.20
C LYS A 260 -0.55 -2.81 0.36
N THR A 261 0.77 -2.84 0.23
CA THR A 261 1.61 -3.90 0.80
C THR A 261 1.47 -4.02 2.31
N VAL A 262 1.45 -2.89 3.04
CA VAL A 262 1.23 -2.89 4.50
C VAL A 262 -0.18 -3.36 4.85
N ASP A 263 -1.20 -2.95 4.09
CA ASP A 263 -2.60 -3.38 4.24
C ASP A 263 -2.76 -4.90 4.07
N ASP A 264 -2.09 -5.47 3.08
CA ASP A 264 -2.08 -6.91 2.81
C ASP A 264 -1.41 -7.73 3.90
N HIS A 265 -0.56 -7.12 4.72
CA HIS A 265 0.09 -7.79 5.84
C HIS A 265 -0.51 -7.42 7.19
N CYS A 266 -1.50 -6.53 7.26
CA CYS A 266 -1.89 -5.93 8.54
C CYS A 266 -2.53 -6.90 9.54
N GLY A 267 -2.95 -8.09 9.08
CA GLY A 267 -3.56 -9.14 9.92
C GLY A 267 -4.97 -8.78 10.42
N LEU A 268 -5.60 -7.74 9.84
CA LEU A 268 -6.88 -7.19 10.28
C LEU A 268 -7.91 -7.15 9.16
N CYS A 269 -9.10 -7.70 9.40
CA CYS A 269 -10.27 -7.56 8.53
C CYS A 269 -11.21 -6.47 9.07
N LEU A 270 -10.85 -5.21 8.85
CA LEU A 270 -11.65 -4.06 9.32
C LEU A 270 -12.91 -3.86 8.45
N PRO A 271 -14.08 -3.60 9.06
CA PRO A 271 -15.28 -3.29 8.31
C PRO A 271 -15.13 -1.93 7.62
N GLY A 272 -15.46 -1.87 6.33
CA GLY A 272 -15.30 -0.66 5.53
C GLY A 272 -13.86 -0.36 5.09
N ASN A 273 -12.92 -1.31 5.24
CA ASN A 273 -11.61 -1.15 4.60
C ASN A 273 -11.78 -1.11 3.08
N LEU A 274 -11.51 0.06 2.50
CA LEU A 274 -11.62 0.35 1.08
C LEU A 274 -10.76 -0.56 0.22
N PHE A 275 -9.53 -0.85 0.66
CA PHE A 275 -8.64 -1.74 -0.08
C PHE A 275 -9.22 -3.15 -0.17
N HIS A 276 -9.81 -3.66 0.92
CA HIS A 276 -10.43 -4.98 0.93
C HIS A 276 -11.71 -5.05 0.07
N MET A 277 -12.38 -3.91 -0.13
CA MET A 277 -13.57 -3.81 -0.98
C MET A 277 -13.20 -3.77 -2.47
N VAL A 278 -12.17 -2.99 -2.83
CA VAL A 278 -11.73 -2.77 -4.21
C VAL A 278 -10.84 -3.92 -4.70
N PHE A 279 -9.90 -4.36 -3.87
CA PHE A 279 -8.90 -5.36 -4.21
C PHE A 279 -9.21 -6.69 -3.50
N LYS A 280 -9.23 -7.77 -4.29
CA LYS A 280 -9.39 -9.14 -3.75
C LYS A 280 -8.11 -9.67 -3.12
N ASN A 281 -6.96 -9.12 -3.53
CA ASN A 281 -5.71 -9.26 -2.81
C ASN A 281 -5.81 -8.37 -1.56
N ASN A 282 -5.85 -8.99 -0.38
CA ASN A 282 -6.07 -8.33 0.90
C ASN A 282 -5.42 -9.15 2.03
N SER A 283 -5.58 -8.72 3.28
CA SER A 283 -4.93 -9.39 4.40
C SER A 283 -5.28 -10.86 4.56
N ALA A 284 -6.52 -11.26 4.28
CA ALA A 284 -6.92 -12.66 4.41
C ALA A 284 -6.35 -13.53 3.28
N TYR A 285 -6.29 -12.99 2.06
CA TYR A 285 -5.68 -13.65 0.91
C TYR A 285 -4.19 -13.90 1.15
N HIS A 286 -3.47 -12.90 1.66
CA HIS A 286 -2.05 -13.02 1.93
C HIS A 286 -1.76 -13.84 3.19
N ASP A 287 -2.64 -13.78 4.21
CA ASP A 287 -2.55 -14.67 5.37
C ASP A 287 -2.58 -16.15 4.97
N VAL A 288 -3.51 -16.54 4.09
CA VAL A 288 -3.58 -17.92 3.56
C VAL A 288 -2.27 -18.36 2.92
N HIS A 289 -1.53 -17.44 2.28
CA HIS A 289 -0.22 -17.72 1.68
C HIS A 289 0.86 -18.01 2.74
N HIS A 290 0.87 -17.29 3.86
CA HIS A 290 1.83 -17.48 4.97
C HIS A 290 1.53 -18.72 5.83
N GLN A 291 0.33 -19.29 5.72
CA GLN A 291 0.02 -20.56 6.37
C GLN A 291 0.78 -21.73 5.73
N LEU A 292 0.94 -22.84 6.46
CA LEU A 292 1.81 -23.97 6.06
C LEU A 292 1.56 -24.52 4.64
N TYR A 293 0.30 -24.60 4.22
CA TYR A 293 -0.11 -25.05 2.89
C TYR A 293 -0.07 -23.93 1.83
N GLY A 294 -0.02 -22.67 2.25
CA GLY A 294 -0.04 -21.48 1.41
C GLY A 294 1.23 -21.26 0.59
N SER A 295 2.34 -21.90 0.97
CA SER A 295 3.62 -21.82 0.26
C SER A 295 3.59 -22.25 -1.22
N LYS A 296 2.49 -22.85 -1.69
CA LYS A 296 2.25 -23.25 -3.09
C LYS A 296 1.21 -22.40 -3.83
N TYR A 297 0.58 -21.43 -3.16
CA TYR A 297 -0.59 -20.70 -3.68
C TYR A 297 -0.54 -19.21 -3.31
N ASN A 298 -1.42 -18.41 -3.94
CA ASN A 298 -1.65 -17.01 -3.64
C ASN A 298 -0.39 -16.13 -3.70
N PHE A 299 0.37 -16.23 -4.79
CA PHE A 299 1.64 -15.50 -4.96
C PHE A 299 1.47 -14.05 -5.41
N SER A 300 0.29 -13.67 -5.91
CA SER A 300 0.10 -12.33 -6.48
C SER A 300 0.20 -11.28 -5.38
N GLN A 301 0.84 -10.16 -5.70
CA GLN A 301 0.92 -8.96 -4.86
C GLN A 301 1.38 -7.77 -5.71
N PRO A 302 1.05 -6.52 -5.35
CA PRO A 302 0.18 -6.15 -4.23
C PRO A 302 -1.29 -5.93 -4.61
N PHE A 303 -1.68 -5.76 -5.88
CA PHE A 303 -3.03 -5.24 -6.20
C PHE A 303 -4.06 -6.32 -6.53
N PHE A 304 -3.78 -7.16 -7.51
CA PHE A 304 -4.74 -8.08 -8.10
C PHE A 304 -4.32 -9.54 -7.89
N SER A 305 -5.30 -10.45 -7.88
CA SER A 305 -5.05 -11.90 -7.79
C SER A 305 -5.11 -12.59 -9.17
N VAL A 306 -4.92 -11.82 -10.25
CA VAL A 306 -5.22 -12.25 -11.63
C VAL A 306 -4.30 -13.38 -12.06
N TRP A 307 -3.00 -13.27 -11.80
CA TRP A 307 -2.01 -14.26 -12.20
C TRP A 307 -2.22 -15.61 -11.52
N ASP A 308 -2.58 -15.62 -10.22
CA ASP A 308 -2.95 -16.86 -9.54
C ASP A 308 -4.15 -17.56 -10.17
N ARG A 309 -5.13 -16.79 -10.65
CA ARG A 309 -6.32 -17.35 -11.31
C ARG A 309 -5.98 -17.89 -12.70
N ILE A 310 -5.15 -17.17 -13.46
CA ILE A 310 -4.74 -17.58 -14.81
C ILE A 310 -3.88 -18.84 -14.76
N LEU A 311 -2.95 -18.93 -13.80
CA LEU A 311 -1.97 -20.01 -13.74
C LEU A 311 -2.31 -21.12 -12.71
N GLY A 312 -3.54 -21.11 -12.18
CA GLY A 312 -4.04 -22.16 -11.30
C GLY A 312 -3.36 -22.24 -9.93
N THR A 313 -2.80 -21.12 -9.44
CA THR A 313 -2.18 -21.04 -8.10
C THR A 313 -3.04 -20.26 -7.10
N TYR A 314 -4.30 -19.96 -7.44
CA TYR A 314 -5.25 -19.35 -6.51
C TYR A 314 -5.81 -20.38 -5.54
N MET A 315 -5.65 -20.14 -4.24
CA MET A 315 -6.30 -20.91 -3.18
C MET A 315 -7.53 -20.17 -2.65
N PRO A 316 -8.74 -20.67 -2.94
CA PRO A 316 -9.97 -20.12 -2.36
C PRO A 316 -10.04 -20.37 -0.84
N TYR A 317 -10.59 -19.39 -0.12
CA TYR A 317 -10.72 -19.43 1.33
C TYR A 317 -12.07 -18.85 1.80
N SER A 318 -12.49 -19.23 2.99
CA SER A 318 -13.60 -18.65 3.74
C SER A 318 -13.09 -17.98 5.01
N LEU A 319 -13.72 -16.86 5.38
CA LEU A 319 -13.48 -16.19 6.66
C LEU A 319 -14.49 -16.70 7.69
N GLU A 320 -14.01 -17.50 8.64
CA GLU A 320 -14.80 -18.05 9.73
C GLU A 320 -14.63 -17.20 10.99
N LYS A 321 -15.70 -17.00 11.75
CA LYS A 321 -15.62 -16.29 13.04
C LYS A 321 -15.12 -17.24 14.12
N ARG A 322 -14.17 -16.78 14.93
CA ARG A 322 -13.65 -17.54 16.07
C ARG A 322 -14.51 -17.33 17.32
N GLU A 323 -14.63 -18.35 18.16
CA GLU A 323 -15.43 -18.28 19.41
C GLU A 323 -14.92 -17.18 20.37
N GLY A 324 -13.61 -16.91 20.38
CA GLY A 324 -12.97 -15.83 21.17
C GLY A 324 -13.04 -14.44 20.52
N GLY A 325 -13.72 -14.30 19.38
CA GLY A 325 -13.69 -13.09 18.55
C GLY A 325 -12.55 -13.11 17.53
N GLY A 326 -12.70 -12.30 16.48
CA GLY A 326 -11.79 -12.31 15.34
C GLY A 326 -12.28 -13.24 14.21
N PHE A 327 -11.43 -13.38 13.21
CA PHE A 327 -11.66 -14.22 12.04
C PHE A 327 -10.56 -15.25 11.92
N GLU A 328 -10.75 -16.25 11.08
CA GLU A 328 -9.74 -17.18 10.61
C GLU A 328 -9.96 -17.40 9.11
N ALA A 329 -8.90 -17.23 8.31
CA ALA A 329 -8.96 -17.53 6.89
C ALA A 329 -8.63 -19.02 6.69
N ARG A 330 -9.63 -19.79 6.24
CA ARG A 330 -9.52 -21.24 6.02
C ARG A 330 -9.74 -21.60 4.55
N PRO A 331 -8.87 -22.42 3.92
CA PRO A 331 -9.10 -22.95 2.60
C PRO A 331 -10.42 -23.68 2.50
N THR A 332 -11.12 -23.47 1.39
CA THR A 332 -12.38 -24.18 1.14
C THR A 332 -12.10 -25.67 0.89
N LYS A 333 -13.07 -26.53 1.22
CA LYS A 333 -12.92 -28.01 1.26
C LYS A 333 -12.32 -28.62 -0.01
N GLU A 334 -12.55 -28.04 -1.18
CA GLU A 334 -11.98 -28.50 -2.45
C GLU A 334 -10.43 -28.56 -2.47
N PHE A 335 -9.75 -27.84 -1.57
CA PHE A 335 -8.28 -27.80 -1.48
C PHE A 335 -7.74 -28.46 -0.20
N LYS A 336 -8.57 -29.18 0.56
CA LYS A 336 -8.11 -29.92 1.75
C LYS A 336 -7.59 -31.33 1.43
N ASP A 337 -7.90 -31.84 0.25
CA ASP A 337 -7.74 -33.25 -0.12
C ASP A 337 -6.67 -33.50 -1.23
N ASP A 338 -5.90 -32.48 -1.61
CA ASP A 338 -4.73 -32.57 -2.51
C ASP A 338 -3.41 -32.36 -1.75
#